data_AF-A0AAW2JLJ4-F1
#
_entry.id   AF-A0AAW2JLJ4-F1
#
_cell.length_a   1.000
_cell.length_b   1.000
_cell.length_c   1.000
_cell.angle_alpha   90.00
_cell.angle_beta   90.00
_cell.angle_gamma   90.00
#
_symmetry.space_group_name_H-M   'P 1'
#
loop_
_entity.id
_entity.type
_entity.pdbx_description
1 polymer ?
#
loop_
_entity_poly.entity_id
_entity_poly.type
_entity_poly.pdbx_seq_one_letter_code
_entity_poly.pdbx_strand_id
1 'polypeptide(L)'
;MSECINGVLKGARRLPLTAIVEITLARTVNYFVTRERRSHAMVANGLWTDFAYKMFNQWHQKSIDHTVTKYNHRQQSASVVTNGSRDLDSILMLSKSPIENVHAVSGLNLAFLVHTLKKVCAAYNINAASMVKIIMMFKAYKNTYSKAFQPLYPEDYWDAPEFRLVHDTTIRISTRPGRNQTSRIHNEMDWRQTRERQQAQQRENSSRQ
;
A
#
# COMPACT_ATOMS: atom_id res chain seq x y z
N MET A 1 4.97 -5.70 -3.17
CA MET A 1 5.88 -4.81 -2.43
C MET A 1 6.41 -3.61 -3.26
N SER A 2 5.94 -3.37 -4.50
CA SER A 2 6.57 -2.37 -5.39
C SER A 2 6.14 -0.91 -5.14
N GLU A 3 4.84 -0.62 -4.99
CA GLU A 3 4.35 0.77 -4.96
C GLU A 3 4.75 1.56 -3.71
N CYS A 4 4.83 0.91 -2.54
CA CYS A 4 5.15 1.61 -1.29
C CYS A 4 6.58 2.16 -1.24
N ILE A 5 7.52 1.56 -1.99
CA ILE A 5 8.93 1.95 -2.05
C ILE A 5 9.14 3.08 -3.08
N ASN A 6 8.28 3.22 -4.09
CA ASN A 6 8.34 4.35 -5.03
C ASN A 6 8.28 5.70 -4.30
N GLY A 7 7.45 5.81 -3.26
CA GLY A 7 7.39 7.00 -2.42
C GLY A 7 8.69 7.28 -1.66
N VAL A 8 9.36 6.23 -1.17
CA VAL A 8 10.65 6.32 -0.45
C VAL A 8 11.76 6.83 -1.39
N LEU A 9 11.76 6.35 -2.63
CA LEU A 9 12.81 6.63 -3.63
C LEU A 9 12.52 7.86 -4.52
N LYS A 10 11.42 8.59 -4.27
CA LYS A 10 11.09 9.84 -4.97
C LYS A 10 12.24 10.84 -4.86
N GLY A 11 12.69 11.38 -6.00
CA GLY A 11 13.76 12.37 -6.02
C GLY A 11 15.19 11.81 -5.87
N ALA A 12 15.37 10.49 -5.71
CA ALA A 12 16.69 9.86 -5.86
C ALA A 12 17.19 9.88 -7.32
N ARG A 13 16.32 10.25 -8.27
CA ARG A 13 16.64 10.26 -9.71
C ARG A 13 17.62 11.36 -10.06
N ARG A 14 18.49 11.06 -11.04
CA ARG A 14 19.46 11.99 -11.63
C ARG A 14 20.53 12.50 -10.65
N LEU A 15 20.77 11.75 -9.58
CA LEU A 15 21.86 11.98 -8.65
C LEU A 15 23.10 11.17 -9.06
N PRO A 16 24.31 11.55 -8.60
CA PRO A 16 25.48 10.68 -8.67
C PRO A 16 25.19 9.32 -8.04
N LEU A 17 25.84 8.25 -8.53
CA LEU A 17 25.57 6.87 -8.07
C LEU A 17 25.70 6.73 -6.56
N THR A 18 26.74 7.32 -5.97
CA THR A 18 26.98 7.34 -4.52
C THR A 18 25.80 7.97 -3.77
N ALA A 19 25.35 9.15 -4.21
CA ALA A 19 24.19 9.83 -3.63
C ALA A 19 22.88 9.02 -3.78
N ILE A 20 22.71 8.28 -4.88
CA ILE A 20 21.56 7.37 -5.03
C ILE A 20 21.60 6.27 -3.97
N VAL A 21 22.77 5.63 -3.79
CA VAL A 21 22.95 4.55 -2.82
C VAL A 21 22.69 5.05 -1.41
N GLU A 22 23.32 6.17 -1.02
CA GLU A 22 23.15 6.79 0.30
C GLU A 22 21.69 7.15 0.60
N ILE A 23 21.02 7.87 -0.30
CA ILE A 23 19.63 8.30 -0.10
C ILE A 23 18.70 7.10 -0.06
N THR A 24 18.92 6.11 -0.93
CA THR A 24 18.10 4.89 -0.98
C THR A 24 18.22 4.12 0.33
N LEU A 25 19.44 3.92 0.82
CA LEU A 25 19.68 3.23 2.09
C LEU A 25 19.08 4.02 3.25
N ALA A 26 19.45 5.29 3.41
CA ALA A 26 19.01 6.12 4.52
C ALA A 26 17.49 6.20 4.63
N ARG A 27 16.79 6.40 3.50
CA ARG A 27 15.33 6.49 3.49
C ARG A 27 14.66 5.14 3.69
N THR A 28 15.22 4.06 3.15
CA THR A 28 14.69 2.71 3.39
C THR A 28 14.82 2.34 4.86
N VAL A 29 16.00 2.54 5.46
CA VAL A 29 16.23 2.33 6.90
C VAL A 29 15.23 3.15 7.72
N ASN A 30 15.14 4.45 7.48
CA ASN A 30 14.21 5.32 8.19
C ASN A 30 12.75 4.87 8.03
N TYR A 31 12.36 4.45 6.83
CA TYR A 31 11.01 3.94 6.56
C TYR A 31 10.72 2.69 7.39
N PHE A 32 11.64 1.71 7.42
CA PHE A 32 11.46 0.48 8.18
C PHE A 32 11.42 0.74 9.69
N VAL A 33 12.36 1.54 10.23
CA VAL A 33 12.38 1.91 11.65
C VAL A 33 11.09 2.64 12.06
N THR A 34 10.62 3.57 11.22
CA THR A 34 9.36 4.27 11.47
C THR A 34 8.16 3.31 11.48
N ARG A 35 8.13 2.37 10.54
CA ARG A 35 7.06 1.36 10.40
C ARG A 35 7.06 0.37 11.57
N GLU A 36 8.23 -0.06 12.02
CA GLU A 36 8.39 -0.94 13.18
C GLU A 36 7.96 -0.25 14.48
N ARG A 37 8.41 0.99 14.74
CA ARG A 37 7.96 1.81 15.88
C ARG A 37 6.44 1.96 15.89
N ARG A 38 5.86 2.27 14.73
CA ARG A 38 4.39 2.33 14.58
C ARG A 38 3.75 1.00 14.91
N SER A 39 4.34 -0.12 14.47
CA SER A 39 3.84 -1.44 14.83
C SER A 39 3.80 -1.63 16.35
N HIS A 40 4.85 -1.23 17.10
CA HIS A 40 4.86 -1.34 18.55
C HIS A 40 3.78 -0.46 19.21
N ALA A 41 3.56 0.76 18.71
CA ALA A 41 2.46 1.61 19.19
C ALA A 41 1.06 1.01 18.92
N MET A 42 0.91 0.25 17.83
CA MET A 42 -0.36 -0.40 17.46
C MET A 42 -0.69 -1.62 18.34
N VAL A 43 0.31 -2.30 18.92
CA VAL A 43 0.11 -3.43 19.86
C VAL A 43 -0.80 -3.00 21.02
N ALA A 44 -0.66 -1.76 21.49
CA ALA A 44 -1.47 -1.21 22.57
C ALA A 44 -2.94 -0.96 22.18
N ASN A 45 -3.24 -0.80 20.88
CA ASN A 45 -4.55 -0.38 20.36
C ASN A 45 -5.34 -1.51 19.65
N GLY A 46 -4.78 -2.73 19.54
CA GLY A 46 -5.52 -3.92 19.10
C GLY A 46 -4.87 -4.74 17.98
N LEU A 47 -5.67 -5.60 17.35
CA LEU A 47 -5.23 -6.64 16.40
C LEU A 47 -5.00 -6.16 14.96
N TRP A 48 -5.29 -4.89 14.66
CA TRP A 48 -5.38 -4.37 13.30
C TRP A 48 -4.43 -3.21 13.04
N THR A 49 -4.02 -3.07 11.77
CA THR A 49 -3.30 -1.87 11.34
C THR A 49 -4.24 -0.66 11.24
N ASP A 50 -3.76 0.56 11.50
CA ASP A 50 -4.52 1.82 11.34
C ASP A 50 -5.17 1.91 9.95
N PHE A 51 -4.46 1.46 8.92
CA PHE A 51 -4.98 1.41 7.56
C PHE A 51 -6.16 0.44 7.46
N ALA A 52 -6.01 -0.79 7.95
CA ALA A 52 -7.08 -1.78 7.95
C ALA A 52 -8.27 -1.33 8.79
N TYR A 53 -8.03 -0.74 9.97
CA TYR A 53 -9.05 -0.20 10.85
C TYR A 53 -9.81 0.95 10.19
N LYS A 54 -9.09 1.91 9.59
CA LYS A 54 -9.70 3.03 8.84
C LYS A 54 -10.55 2.53 7.68
N MET A 55 -10.02 1.61 6.87
CA MET A 55 -10.76 1.02 5.75
C MET A 55 -11.99 0.26 6.24
N PHE A 56 -11.86 -0.54 7.30
CA PHE A 56 -12.97 -1.29 7.90
C PHE A 56 -14.09 -0.36 8.39
N ASN A 57 -13.74 0.78 8.99
CA ASN A 57 -14.72 1.77 9.42
C ASN A 57 -15.37 2.51 8.24
N GLN A 58 -14.60 2.86 7.20
CA GLN A 58 -15.17 3.43 5.98
C GLN A 58 -16.16 2.48 5.30
N TRP A 59 -15.82 1.20 5.21
CA TRP A 59 -16.73 0.18 4.70
C TRP A 59 -17.94 -0.03 5.62
N HIS A 60 -17.79 0.13 6.93
CA HIS A 60 -18.93 0.10 7.84
C HIS A 60 -19.95 1.19 7.50
N GLN A 61 -19.48 2.44 7.37
CA GLN A 61 -20.34 3.57 7.11
C GLN A 61 -21.11 3.39 5.80
N LYS A 62 -20.42 2.97 4.74
CA LYS A 62 -21.07 2.69 3.46
C LYS A 62 -22.02 1.49 3.49
N SER A 63 -21.78 0.52 4.38
CA SER A 63 -22.67 -0.63 4.53
C SER A 63 -24.05 -0.27 5.08
N ILE A 64 -24.18 0.89 5.75
CA ILE A 64 -25.44 1.36 6.31
C ILE A 64 -26.49 1.51 5.21
N ASP A 65 -26.10 2.01 4.04
CA ASP A 65 -26.96 2.25 2.88
C ASP A 65 -27.40 0.97 2.15
N HIS A 66 -26.98 -0.21 2.62
CA HIS A 66 -27.40 -1.49 2.05
C HIS A 66 -28.55 -2.12 2.83
N THR A 67 -29.47 -2.77 2.12
CA THR A 67 -30.56 -3.58 2.68
C THR A 67 -30.33 -5.04 2.32
N VAL A 68 -30.60 -5.96 3.25
CA VAL A 68 -30.31 -7.40 3.09
C VAL A 68 -31.58 -8.22 3.18
N THR A 69 -31.81 -9.06 2.17
CA THR A 69 -32.88 -10.07 2.15
C THR A 69 -32.25 -11.45 2.30
N LYS A 70 -32.54 -12.16 3.39
CA LYS A 70 -32.00 -13.50 3.67
C LYS A 70 -32.78 -14.55 2.88
N TYR A 71 -32.07 -15.51 2.27
CA TYR A 71 -32.69 -16.61 1.53
C TYR A 71 -32.46 -17.98 2.19
N ASN A 72 -31.23 -18.28 2.65
CA ASN A 72 -30.92 -19.57 3.27
C ASN A 72 -30.04 -19.38 4.51
N HIS A 73 -30.53 -19.79 5.68
CA HIS A 73 -29.79 -19.66 6.95
C HIS A 73 -28.63 -20.67 7.07
N ARG A 74 -28.81 -21.90 6.60
CA ARG A 74 -27.79 -22.96 6.67
C ARG A 74 -26.61 -22.69 5.74
N GLN A 75 -26.89 -22.15 4.56
CA GLN A 75 -25.90 -21.76 3.56
C GLN A 75 -25.49 -20.28 3.65
N GLN A 76 -26.10 -19.51 4.56
CA GLN A 76 -25.83 -18.09 4.78
C GLN A 76 -25.88 -17.27 3.48
N SER A 77 -26.93 -17.47 2.67
CA SER A 77 -27.16 -16.76 1.42
C SER A 77 -28.12 -15.58 1.59
N ALA A 78 -27.82 -14.45 0.95
CA ALA A 78 -28.64 -13.25 1.01
C ALA A 78 -28.53 -12.44 -0.27
N SER A 79 -29.54 -11.64 -0.60
CA SER A 79 -29.41 -10.57 -1.59
C SER A 79 -29.21 -9.23 -0.89
N VAL A 80 -28.43 -8.36 -1.52
CA VAL A 80 -28.07 -7.04 -1.02
C VAL A 80 -28.45 -6.00 -2.05
N VAL A 81 -29.33 -5.09 -1.65
CA VAL A 81 -29.74 -3.92 -2.44
C VAL A 81 -29.08 -2.68 -1.84
N THR A 82 -28.56 -1.79 -2.69
CA THR A 82 -28.09 -0.47 -2.24
C THR A 82 -29.23 0.53 -2.34
N ASN A 83 -29.58 1.17 -1.23
CA ASN A 83 -30.64 2.16 -1.17
C ASN A 83 -30.32 3.33 -2.13
N GLY A 84 -31.29 3.69 -2.98
CA GLY A 84 -31.14 4.78 -3.95
C GLY A 84 -30.40 4.41 -5.25
N SER A 85 -29.91 3.18 -5.40
CA SER A 85 -29.43 2.64 -6.68
C SER A 85 -30.56 1.90 -7.39
N ARG A 86 -30.78 2.16 -8.68
CA ARG A 86 -31.84 1.50 -9.47
C ARG A 86 -31.43 0.13 -9.99
N ASP A 87 -30.13 -0.20 -10.00
CA ASP A 87 -29.62 -1.21 -10.93
C ASP A 87 -28.71 -2.32 -10.35
N LEU A 88 -28.54 -2.46 -9.03
CA LEU A 88 -27.76 -3.59 -8.51
C LEU A 88 -28.35 -4.23 -7.26
N ASP A 89 -29.09 -5.30 -7.50
CA ASP A 89 -29.35 -6.35 -6.51
C ASP A 89 -28.22 -7.39 -6.63
N SER A 90 -27.44 -7.56 -5.57
CA SER A 90 -26.30 -8.49 -5.55
C SER A 90 -26.58 -9.65 -4.63
N ILE A 91 -26.66 -10.86 -5.18
CA ILE A 91 -26.74 -12.08 -4.38
C ILE A 91 -25.34 -12.40 -3.84
N LEU A 92 -25.24 -12.55 -2.52
CA LEU A 92 -24.02 -12.94 -1.81
C LEU A 92 -24.27 -14.22 -1.01
N MET A 93 -23.32 -15.15 -1.07
CA MET A 93 -23.27 -16.33 -0.23
C MET A 93 -22.03 -16.30 0.65
N LEU A 94 -22.21 -16.45 1.96
CA LEU A 94 -21.11 -16.55 2.91
C LEU A 94 -20.72 -18.04 3.05
N SER A 95 -19.64 -18.46 2.37
CA SER A 95 -19.07 -19.80 2.58
C SER A 95 -18.30 -19.84 3.91
N LYS A 96 -18.33 -20.99 4.60
CA LYS A 96 -17.55 -21.21 5.84
C LYS A 96 -16.05 -21.41 5.59
N SER A 97 -15.59 -21.49 4.34
CA SER A 97 -14.17 -21.68 4.03
C SER A 97 -13.43 -20.32 3.95
N PRO A 98 -12.25 -20.16 4.59
CA PRO A 98 -11.51 -18.89 4.59
C PRO A 98 -10.96 -18.47 3.21
N ILE A 99 -11.08 -19.31 2.19
CA ILE A 99 -10.33 -19.20 0.93
C ILE A 99 -11.25 -18.99 -0.30
N GLU A 100 -12.55 -19.26 -0.19
CA GLU A 100 -13.52 -19.06 -1.26
C GLU A 100 -14.62 -18.10 -0.80
N ASN A 101 -14.27 -16.82 -0.71
CA ASN A 101 -15.22 -15.82 -0.23
C ASN A 101 -15.90 -15.10 -1.40
N VAL A 102 -17.23 -15.17 -1.37
CA VAL A 102 -18.19 -14.38 -2.15
C VAL A 102 -18.25 -14.77 -3.64
N HIS A 103 -19.21 -15.63 -3.99
CA HIS A 103 -19.74 -15.70 -5.36
C HIS A 103 -20.61 -14.45 -5.62
N ALA A 104 -19.97 -13.28 -5.69
CA ALA A 104 -20.60 -12.11 -6.27
C ALA A 104 -20.51 -12.24 -7.79
N VAL A 105 -21.59 -11.90 -8.47
CA VAL A 105 -21.61 -11.77 -9.93
C VAL A 105 -20.38 -10.98 -10.37
N SER A 106 -19.57 -11.62 -11.22
CA SER A 106 -18.29 -11.12 -11.72
C SER A 106 -18.42 -9.70 -12.27
N GLY A 107 -17.61 -8.76 -11.79
CA GLY A 107 -17.53 -7.39 -12.31
C GLY A 107 -17.51 -6.26 -11.28
N LEU A 108 -17.72 -6.58 -10.00
CA LEU A 108 -17.79 -5.56 -8.93
C LEU A 108 -16.42 -5.19 -8.38
N ASN A 109 -16.21 -3.89 -8.14
CA ASN A 109 -15.00 -3.37 -7.50
C ASN A 109 -14.82 -4.02 -6.12
N LEU A 110 -13.59 -4.40 -5.75
CA LEU A 110 -13.25 -4.98 -4.44
C LEU A 110 -13.82 -4.17 -3.26
N ALA A 111 -13.86 -2.83 -3.37
CA ALA A 111 -14.50 -2.00 -2.36
C ALA A 111 -16.00 -2.34 -2.20
N PHE A 112 -16.74 -2.50 -3.31
CA PHE A 112 -18.13 -2.96 -3.39
C PHE A 112 -18.40 -4.30 -2.73
N LEU A 113 -17.48 -5.23 -2.86
CA LEU A 113 -17.62 -6.54 -2.23
C LEU A 113 -17.49 -6.47 -0.70
N VAL A 114 -16.67 -5.57 -0.17
CA VAL A 114 -16.35 -5.57 1.26
C VAL A 114 -17.42 -4.92 2.14
N HIS A 115 -18.01 -3.79 1.72
CA HIS A 115 -19.11 -3.18 2.48
C HIS A 115 -20.43 -3.96 2.37
N THR A 116 -20.73 -4.60 1.24
CA THR A 116 -21.89 -5.50 1.11
C THR A 116 -21.71 -6.76 1.96
N LEU A 117 -20.51 -7.39 1.92
CA LEU A 117 -20.13 -8.49 2.81
C LEU A 117 -20.33 -8.13 4.29
N LYS A 118 -19.94 -6.92 4.69
CA LYS A 118 -20.09 -6.44 6.06
C LYS A 118 -21.55 -6.35 6.51
N LYS A 119 -22.45 -5.89 5.63
CA LYS A 119 -23.89 -5.85 5.91
C LYS A 119 -24.50 -7.25 6.02
N VAL A 120 -24.11 -8.18 5.16
CA VAL A 120 -24.58 -9.58 5.22
C VAL A 120 -24.08 -10.28 6.48
N CYS A 121 -22.80 -10.09 6.85
CA CYS A 121 -22.25 -10.60 8.11
C CYS A 121 -23.06 -10.08 9.31
N ALA A 122 -23.38 -8.79 9.36
CA ALA A 122 -24.22 -8.22 10.41
C ALA A 122 -25.62 -8.86 10.44
N ALA A 123 -26.24 -9.08 9.28
CA ALA A 123 -27.55 -9.73 9.20
C ALA A 123 -27.53 -11.15 9.78
N TYR A 124 -26.42 -11.89 9.65
CA TYR A 124 -26.25 -13.25 10.17
C TYR A 124 -25.58 -13.33 11.55
N ASN A 125 -25.35 -12.21 12.23
CA ASN A 125 -24.58 -12.16 13.49
C ASN A 125 -23.17 -12.77 13.38
N ILE A 126 -22.55 -12.64 12.22
CA ILE A 126 -21.18 -13.11 11.95
C ILE A 126 -20.22 -11.96 12.15
N ASN A 127 -19.09 -12.25 12.78
CA ASN A 127 -18.03 -11.26 12.94
C ASN A 127 -17.36 -10.93 11.59
N ALA A 128 -17.68 -9.79 10.98
CA ALA A 128 -17.07 -9.37 9.73
C ALA A 128 -15.53 -9.21 9.83
N ALA A 129 -15.01 -8.99 11.04
CA ALA A 129 -13.57 -8.89 11.30
C ALA A 129 -12.81 -10.18 10.95
N SER A 130 -13.43 -11.36 11.10
CA SER A 130 -12.79 -12.65 10.83
C SER A 130 -12.63 -12.94 9.33
N MET A 131 -13.36 -12.22 8.48
CA MET A 131 -13.27 -12.34 7.02
C MET A 131 -12.15 -11.46 6.43
N VAL A 132 -11.57 -10.56 7.24
CA VAL A 132 -10.49 -9.68 6.79
C VAL A 132 -9.21 -10.50 6.62
N LYS A 133 -8.66 -10.49 5.40
CA LYS A 133 -7.47 -11.28 5.02
C LYS A 133 -6.30 -11.09 5.99
N ILE A 134 -5.61 -12.18 6.30
CA ILE A 134 -4.45 -12.26 7.22
C ILE A 134 -3.38 -11.18 6.96
N ILE A 135 -3.19 -10.75 5.71
CA ILE A 135 -2.22 -9.69 5.34
C ILE A 135 -2.54 -8.31 5.95
N MET A 136 -3.79 -8.08 6.38
CA MET A 136 -4.23 -6.86 7.05
C MET A 136 -4.08 -6.94 8.58
N MET A 137 -3.79 -8.14 9.11
CA MET A 137 -3.59 -8.33 10.53
C MET A 137 -2.27 -7.71 10.99
N PHE A 138 -2.30 -7.19 12.21
CA PHE A 138 -1.15 -6.59 12.86
C PHE A 138 0.11 -7.47 12.82
N LYS A 139 -0.03 -8.79 13.04
CA LYS A 139 1.09 -9.74 13.05
C LYS A 139 1.85 -9.79 11.72
N ALA A 140 1.13 -9.76 10.60
CA ALA A 140 1.74 -9.75 9.26
C ALA A 140 2.51 -8.44 9.00
N TYR A 141 1.93 -7.30 9.42
CA TYR A 141 2.58 -6.00 9.35
C TYR A 141 3.85 -5.96 10.20
N LYS A 142 3.79 -6.38 11.47
CA LYS A 142 4.95 -6.44 12.37
C LYS A 142 6.05 -7.31 11.77
N ASN A 143 5.73 -8.52 11.32
CA ASN A 143 6.69 -9.44 10.72
C ASN A 143 7.36 -8.89 9.44
N THR A 144 6.64 -8.05 8.68
CA THR A 144 7.20 -7.44 7.46
C THR A 144 8.31 -6.44 7.80
N TYR A 145 8.20 -5.74 8.92
CA TYR A 145 9.11 -4.67 9.32
C TYR A 145 10.02 -5.03 10.49
N SER A 146 9.95 -6.26 11.03
CA SER A 146 10.78 -6.70 12.17
C SER A 146 12.23 -7.03 11.82
N LYS A 147 12.60 -6.96 10.53
CA LYS A 147 13.99 -7.17 10.10
C LYS A 147 14.79 -5.90 10.36
N ALA A 148 15.93 -6.06 11.02
CA ALA A 148 16.88 -4.98 11.25
C ALA A 148 17.75 -4.73 10.02
N PHE A 149 18.09 -3.47 9.80
CA PHE A 149 19.20 -3.07 8.93
C PHE A 149 20.44 -2.92 9.78
N GLN A 150 21.57 -3.43 9.28
CA GLN A 150 22.88 -3.18 9.86
C GLN A 150 23.48 -1.92 9.22
N PRO A 151 24.33 -1.17 9.95
CA PRO A 151 25.10 -0.09 9.33
C PRO A 151 25.99 -0.67 8.22
N LEU A 152 26.23 0.14 7.18
CA LEU A 152 27.26 -0.19 6.20
C LEU A 152 28.61 -0.18 6.92
N TYR A 153 29.35 -1.28 6.78
CA TYR A 153 30.73 -1.33 7.26
C TYR A 153 31.61 -0.39 6.43
N PRO A 154 32.76 0.05 6.98
CA PRO A 154 33.78 0.73 6.19
C PRO A 154 34.19 -0.09 4.97
N GLU A 155 34.68 0.58 3.92
CA GLU A 155 35.10 -0.04 2.66
C GLU A 155 36.13 -1.17 2.88
N ASP A 156 36.98 -1.03 3.91
CA ASP A 156 38.00 -2.02 4.30
C ASP A 156 37.44 -3.41 4.64
N TYR A 157 36.15 -3.50 4.94
CA TYR A 157 35.46 -4.74 5.30
C TYR A 157 34.68 -5.35 4.12
N TRP A 158 34.73 -4.74 2.94
CA TRP A 158 33.98 -5.19 1.79
C TRP A 158 34.79 -6.21 1.00
N ASP A 159 34.13 -7.27 0.55
CA ASP A 159 34.76 -8.23 -0.36
C ASP A 159 35.12 -7.53 -1.68
N ALA A 160 36.25 -7.93 -2.27
CA ALA A 160 36.63 -7.46 -3.59
C ALA A 160 35.51 -7.81 -4.59
N PRO A 161 35.04 -6.85 -5.40
CA PRO A 161 33.95 -7.10 -6.33
C PRO A 161 34.37 -8.16 -7.36
N GLU A 162 33.59 -9.23 -7.48
CA GLU A 162 33.80 -10.30 -8.49
C GLU A 162 33.50 -9.83 -9.93
N PHE A 163 33.02 -8.60 -10.10
CA PHE A 163 32.64 -8.04 -11.38
C PHE A 163 33.45 -6.79 -11.70
N ARG A 164 33.68 -6.56 -13.00
CA ARG A 164 34.20 -5.29 -13.52
C ARG A 164 33.07 -4.54 -14.21
N LEU A 165 32.86 -3.28 -13.82
CA LEU A 165 31.99 -2.39 -14.57
C LEU A 165 32.68 -2.04 -15.90
N VAL A 166 32.10 -2.51 -17.00
CA VAL A 166 32.55 -2.19 -18.36
C VAL A 166 31.47 -1.33 -19.01
N HIS A 167 31.88 -0.23 -19.63
CA HIS A 167 30.97 0.58 -20.42
C HIS A 167 30.50 -0.22 -21.64
N ASP A 168 29.23 -0.10 -22.00
CA ASP A 168 28.71 -0.73 -23.21
C ASP A 168 29.33 -0.05 -24.44
N THR A 169 30.15 -0.80 -25.16
CA THR A 169 30.89 -0.34 -26.34
C THR A 169 29.98 -0.11 -27.56
N THR A 170 28.74 -0.61 -27.52
CA THR A 170 27.74 -0.43 -28.58
C THR A 170 26.94 0.86 -28.43
N ILE A 171 26.97 1.48 -27.24
CA ILE A 171 26.34 2.79 -27.02
C ILE A 171 27.15 3.83 -27.79
N ARG A 172 26.63 4.22 -28.96
CA ARG A 172 27.15 5.37 -29.71
C ARG A 172 27.07 6.60 -28.81
N ILE A 173 28.24 7.09 -28.38
CA ILE A 173 28.37 8.43 -27.81
C ILE A 173 27.84 9.37 -28.90
N SER A 174 26.72 10.03 -28.63
CA SER A 174 26.16 11.00 -29.56
C SER A 174 27.23 12.04 -29.89
N THR A 175 27.56 12.19 -31.16
CA THR A 175 28.41 13.28 -31.66
C THR A 175 27.73 14.64 -31.58
N ARG A 176 26.41 14.67 -31.38
CA ARG A 176 25.65 15.89 -31.14
C ARG A 176 25.71 16.26 -29.65
N PRO A 177 25.96 17.53 -29.31
CA PRO A 177 25.84 18.02 -27.94
C PRO A 177 24.44 17.72 -27.41
N GLY A 178 24.35 17.00 -26.29
CA GLY A 178 23.09 16.73 -25.62
C GLY A 178 22.88 15.26 -25.26
N ARG A 179 22.03 15.04 -24.26
CA ARG A 179 21.67 13.71 -23.78
C ARG A 179 20.74 13.03 -24.80
N ASN A 180 21.05 11.79 -25.18
CA ASN A 180 20.14 10.95 -25.95
C ASN A 180 18.75 10.94 -25.30
N GLN A 181 17.71 11.32 -26.05
CA GLN A 181 16.35 11.28 -25.54
C GLN A 181 15.90 9.83 -25.38
N THR A 182 15.73 9.38 -24.15
CA THR A 182 15.14 8.08 -23.83
C THR A 182 13.62 8.20 -23.83
N SER A 183 12.91 7.39 -24.62
CA SER A 183 11.44 7.27 -24.63
C SER A 183 10.93 6.49 -23.41
N ARG A 184 11.31 6.92 -22.20
CA ARG A 184 11.00 6.19 -20.97
C ARG A 184 9.62 6.56 -20.43
N ILE A 185 8.84 5.55 -20.05
CA ILE A 185 7.55 5.70 -19.38
C ILE A 185 7.76 6.41 -18.01
N HIS A 186 7.04 7.50 -17.81
CA HIS A 186 7.04 8.25 -16.55
C HIS A 186 6.30 7.48 -15.46
N ASN A 187 6.83 7.51 -14.23
CA ASN A 187 6.18 6.89 -13.08
C ASN A 187 6.24 7.78 -11.83
N GLU A 188 5.68 7.32 -10.72
CA GLU A 188 5.56 8.10 -9.48
C GLU A 188 6.86 8.74 -8.97
N MET A 189 8.04 8.14 -9.21
CA MET A 189 9.30 8.73 -8.73
C MET A 189 9.77 9.95 -9.53
N ASP A 190 9.14 10.28 -10.67
CA ASP A 190 9.43 11.49 -11.48
C ASP A 190 8.72 12.74 -10.95
N TRP A 191 7.65 12.54 -10.18
CA TRP A 191 6.83 13.64 -9.72
C TRP A 191 7.49 14.35 -8.54
N ARG A 192 7.50 15.70 -8.58
CA ARG A 192 8.00 16.52 -7.47
C ARG A 192 7.08 16.37 -6.26
N GLN A 193 7.65 16.31 -5.05
CA GLN A 193 6.85 16.40 -3.82
C GLN A 193 6.22 17.80 -3.73
N THR A 194 4.99 17.93 -4.20
CA THR A 194 4.24 19.21 -4.14
C THR A 194 4.07 19.68 -2.69
N ARG A 195 3.93 18.76 -1.74
CA ARG A 195 3.71 19.07 -0.31
C ARG A 195 4.93 19.65 0.41
N GLU A 196 6.13 19.14 0.16
CA GLU A 196 7.37 19.67 0.77
C GLU A 196 7.70 21.08 0.26
N ARG A 197 7.47 21.36 -1.04
CA ARG A 197 7.62 22.72 -1.58
C ARG A 197 6.61 23.70 -0.99
N GLN A 198 5.35 23.28 -0.85
CA GLN A 198 4.31 24.12 -0.23
C GLN A 198 4.61 24.40 1.25
N GLN A 199 5.10 23.41 2.00
CA GLN A 199 5.50 23.61 3.40
C GLN A 199 6.77 24.44 3.55
N ALA A 200 7.76 24.27 2.65
CA ALA A 200 8.96 25.12 2.63
C ALA A 200 8.62 26.57 2.27
N GLN A 201 7.75 26.79 1.28
CA GLN A 201 7.26 28.12 0.90
C GLN A 201 6.42 28.77 2.01
N GLN A 202 5.60 27.98 2.73
CA GLN A 202 4.90 28.47 3.92
C GLN A 202 5.87 28.88 5.02
N ARG A 203 6.91 28.08 5.30
CA ARG A 203 7.94 28.41 6.29
C ARG A 203 8.75 29.65 5.92
N GLU A 204 9.14 29.79 4.65
CA GLU A 204 9.84 30.98 4.14
C GLU A 204 8.97 32.24 4.23
N ASN A 205 7.67 32.12 3.94
CA ASN A 205 6.74 33.23 4.07
C ASN A 205 6.47 33.61 5.54
N SER A 206 6.43 32.64 6.46
CA SER A 206 6.29 32.89 7.90
C SER A 206 7.53 33.50 8.54
N SER A 207 8.72 33.27 7.98
CA SER A 207 9.98 33.88 8.45
C SER A 207 10.25 35.29 7.93
N ARG A 208 9.39 35.80 7.02
CA ARG A 208 9.50 37.13 6.42
C ARG A 208 8.46 38.13 6.96
N GLN A 209 7.67 37.73 7.95
CA GLN A 209 6.73 38.58 8.69
C GLN A 209 7.27 38.88 10.09
#